data_AF-A0A640S541-F1
#
_entry.id   AF-A0A640S541-F1
#
_cell.length_a   1.000
_cell.length_b   1.000
_cell.length_c   1.000
_cell.angle_alpha   90.00
_cell.angle_beta   90.00
_cell.angle_gamma   90.00
#
_symmetry.space_group_name_H-M   'P 1'
#
loop_
_entity.id
_entity.type
_entity.pdbx_description
1 polymer ?
#
loop_
_entity_poly.entity_id
_entity_poly.type
_entity_poly.pdbx_seq_one_letter_code
_entity_poly.pdbx_strand_id
1 'polypeptide(L)'
;MDDYMADDVYMAGRHASEGSPAHKLYLWIECLHEILDRFVDQFTSEEWKHDYSARELPELEEHLLDFCRGDDGSDSNAMFIESVAVYLGETLLEEAGGRWDWDESAGTDGLPVVCPDPVLGLEPVVPLLVVGQAIKERTGKVFATVARLLRKAVRDRQRKHPEWWPKRVPTPWVHYGCLFRAADTAYRWQNAGMIDYLDWWAEEAGGRERWNFTLKSLDLLEALLRESFPTVEDYHEASDEPFWVMAAWYLGKCIVECKDAQWQYRGINPDAPPGTWHAEDCYWAGAVFVNQRLRYDGHAELLPVMLRDVVAGESLRDVVDRFPDRVPEREYVWGEPTWPSALWELVRPEHLETPALPPLTGEELKELEKADDLEGPNWEDNHRLNAWLAERRAAFPAWAEEAGGGTVEWDFSPESLDRLEDLVRGAFRTYEEASAAKDAPFLVGAGWYFGEVQVRECGAVWRWCPRPADEPGMFDVPMVAGPVPEPEDGDEPDEEDPHEDPYEDPDDDLEEEDDYAYICDPMGGLRALFLPESDEGLRGALESYCRRVRAR
;
A
#
# COMPACT_ATOMS: atom_id res chain seq x y z
N MET A 1 -9.40 -21.69 5.59
CA MET A 1 -9.55 -22.65 4.47
C MET A 1 -10.44 -22.06 3.37
N ASP A 2 -10.43 -20.73 3.17
CA ASP A 2 -11.20 -20.01 2.14
C ASP A 2 -10.34 -18.95 1.42
N ASP A 3 -9.02 -19.03 1.54
CA ASP A 3 -8.06 -18.07 0.92
C ASP A 3 -7.72 -18.44 -0.54
N TYR A 4 -8.23 -19.57 -1.02
CA TYR A 4 -7.97 -20.12 -2.36
C TYR A 4 -8.83 -19.51 -3.49
N MET A 5 -9.64 -18.48 -3.23
CA MET A 5 -10.67 -18.00 -4.18
C MET A 5 -10.27 -16.77 -5.02
N ALA A 6 -9.24 -16.01 -4.62
CA ALA A 6 -8.83 -14.83 -5.39
C ALA A 6 -8.07 -15.21 -6.68
N ASP A 7 -7.15 -16.18 -6.57
CA ASP A 7 -6.40 -16.71 -7.71
C ASP A 7 -7.32 -17.41 -8.72
N ASP A 8 -8.37 -18.09 -8.27
CA ASP A 8 -9.29 -18.80 -9.18
C ASP A 8 -10.11 -17.87 -10.09
N VAL A 9 -10.43 -16.64 -9.67
CA VAL A 9 -11.30 -15.74 -10.46
C VAL A 9 -10.54 -15.07 -11.60
N TYR A 10 -9.39 -14.48 -11.30
CA TYR A 10 -8.61 -13.75 -12.30
C TYR A 10 -7.69 -14.68 -13.10
N MET A 11 -7.04 -15.67 -12.46
CA MET A 11 -6.07 -16.54 -13.13
C MET A 11 -6.73 -17.62 -14.00
N ALA A 12 -8.01 -17.94 -13.78
CA ALA A 12 -8.75 -18.81 -14.69
C ALA A 12 -8.80 -18.28 -16.14
N GLY A 13 -8.69 -16.95 -16.32
CA GLY A 13 -8.61 -16.31 -17.64
C GLY A 13 -7.41 -16.75 -18.48
N ARG A 14 -6.32 -17.24 -17.85
CA ARG A 14 -5.16 -17.83 -18.54
C ARG A 14 -5.53 -19.01 -19.42
N HIS A 15 -6.54 -19.77 -19.02
CA HIS A 15 -7.02 -20.96 -19.72
C HIS A 15 -8.32 -20.72 -20.50
N ALA A 16 -8.85 -19.49 -20.46
CA ALA A 16 -10.01 -19.10 -21.24
C ALA A 16 -9.65 -19.03 -22.73
N SER A 17 -10.67 -19.07 -23.59
CA SER A 17 -10.45 -18.92 -25.03
C SER A 17 -9.86 -17.54 -25.34
N GLU A 18 -8.85 -17.50 -26.21
CA GLU A 18 -8.23 -16.28 -26.68
C GLU A 18 -9.29 -15.25 -27.15
N GLY A 19 -9.14 -14.00 -26.72
CA GLY A 19 -10.06 -12.90 -27.01
C GLY A 19 -11.36 -12.88 -26.19
N SER A 20 -11.65 -13.88 -25.36
CA SER A 20 -12.81 -13.84 -24.44
C SER A 20 -12.65 -12.79 -23.34
N PRO A 21 -13.74 -12.32 -22.70
CA PRO A 21 -13.68 -11.35 -21.61
C PRO A 21 -12.77 -11.79 -20.46
N ALA A 22 -12.84 -13.07 -20.06
CA ALA A 22 -11.98 -13.61 -19.02
C ALA A 22 -10.49 -13.63 -19.44
N HIS A 23 -10.20 -13.91 -20.71
CA HIS A 23 -8.83 -13.85 -21.22
C HIS A 23 -8.30 -12.41 -21.31
N LYS A 24 -9.13 -11.46 -21.77
CA LYS A 24 -8.80 -10.03 -21.82
C LYS A 24 -8.59 -9.45 -20.42
N LEU A 25 -9.45 -9.80 -19.46
CA LEU A 25 -9.30 -9.44 -18.06
C LEU A 25 -7.99 -9.96 -17.48
N TYR A 26 -7.66 -11.23 -17.72
CA TYR A 26 -6.40 -11.82 -17.25
C TYR A 26 -5.18 -11.06 -17.78
N LEU A 27 -5.12 -10.81 -19.09
CA LEU A 27 -4.01 -10.07 -19.70
C LEU A 27 -3.91 -8.65 -19.13
N TRP A 28 -5.03 -7.97 -18.93
CA TRP A 28 -5.04 -6.63 -18.34
C TRP A 28 -4.60 -6.62 -16.87
N ILE A 29 -5.05 -7.60 -16.08
CA ILE A 29 -4.64 -7.79 -14.68
C ILE A 29 -3.13 -8.05 -14.61
N GLU A 30 -2.54 -8.83 -15.53
CA GLU A 30 -1.07 -9.05 -15.59
C GLU A 30 -0.29 -7.73 -15.78
N CYS A 31 -0.86 -6.78 -16.52
CA CYS A 31 -0.25 -5.47 -16.77
C CYS A 31 -0.46 -4.46 -15.63
N LEU A 32 -1.39 -4.72 -14.71
CA LEU A 32 -1.90 -3.74 -13.75
C LEU A 32 -0.81 -3.28 -12.77
N HIS A 33 0.05 -4.20 -12.31
CA HIS A 33 1.18 -3.85 -11.44
C HIS A 33 2.11 -2.82 -12.08
N GLU A 34 2.47 -2.98 -13.36
CA GLU A 34 3.34 -2.04 -14.06
C GLU A 34 2.69 -0.67 -14.29
N ILE A 35 1.36 -0.66 -14.48
CA ILE A 35 0.57 0.57 -14.64
C ILE A 35 0.56 1.37 -13.32
N LEU A 36 0.44 0.69 -12.19
CA LEU A 36 0.45 1.31 -10.86
C LEU A 36 1.85 1.70 -10.38
N ASP A 37 2.87 0.90 -10.67
CA ASP A 37 4.27 1.23 -10.37
C ASP A 37 4.66 2.57 -11.03
N ARG A 38 4.25 2.77 -12.28
CA ARG A 38 4.42 4.05 -12.99
C ARG A 38 3.61 5.20 -12.42
N PHE A 39 2.39 4.93 -11.95
CA PHE A 39 1.59 5.94 -11.27
C PHE A 39 2.37 6.48 -10.07
N VAL A 40 2.95 5.58 -9.28
CA VAL A 40 3.72 5.94 -8.10
C VAL A 40 4.95 6.76 -8.47
N ASP A 41 5.80 6.24 -9.36
CA ASP A 41 7.03 6.94 -9.78
C ASP A 41 6.83 8.35 -10.35
N GLN A 42 5.68 8.63 -10.98
CA GLN A 42 5.44 9.90 -11.67
C GLN A 42 4.65 10.93 -10.85
N PHE A 43 3.92 10.48 -9.83
CA PHE A 43 2.88 11.29 -9.22
C PHE A 43 3.13 11.62 -7.74
N THR A 44 3.96 10.85 -7.07
CA THR A 44 3.86 10.78 -5.61
C THR A 44 4.82 11.78 -5.00
N SER A 45 4.24 12.84 -4.44
CA SER A 45 4.94 13.62 -3.42
C SER A 45 5.24 12.72 -2.23
N GLU A 46 6.27 13.09 -1.45
CA GLU A 46 6.67 12.35 -0.24
C GLU A 46 5.53 12.19 0.78
N GLU A 47 4.47 13.00 0.68
CA GLU A 47 3.32 13.03 1.59
C GLU A 47 2.13 12.13 1.17
N TRP A 48 2.10 11.60 -0.06
CA TRP A 48 0.97 10.80 -0.57
C TRP A 48 0.97 9.38 0.02
N LYS A 49 -0.12 8.92 0.66
CA LYS A 49 -0.09 7.70 1.52
C LYS A 49 -0.47 6.37 0.84
N HIS A 50 -0.84 6.35 -0.45
CA HIS A 50 -1.20 5.15 -1.26
C HIS A 50 -1.96 4.06 -0.51
N ASP A 51 -2.95 4.47 0.26
CA ASP A 51 -3.86 3.56 0.94
C ASP A 51 -5.11 3.25 0.08
N TYR A 52 -5.15 3.78 -1.15
CA TYR A 52 -6.31 3.76 -2.04
C TYR A 52 -7.56 4.37 -1.40
N SER A 53 -7.40 5.28 -0.43
CA SER A 53 -8.51 5.95 0.23
C SER A 53 -9.24 6.90 -0.70
N ALA A 54 -10.57 6.94 -0.59
CA ALA A 54 -11.35 7.92 -1.32
C ALA A 54 -11.08 9.38 -0.91
N ARG A 55 -10.39 9.61 0.24
CA ARG A 55 -9.98 10.94 0.71
C ARG A 55 -9.10 11.67 -0.30
N GLU A 56 -8.26 10.94 -1.02
CA GLU A 56 -7.28 11.49 -1.97
C GLU A 56 -7.88 11.77 -3.36
N LEU A 57 -9.11 11.32 -3.63
CA LEU A 57 -9.74 11.45 -4.95
C LEU A 57 -9.91 12.90 -5.47
N PRO A 58 -10.24 13.90 -4.63
CA PRO A 58 -10.27 15.29 -5.08
C PRO A 58 -8.91 15.77 -5.60
N GLU A 59 -7.85 15.44 -4.87
CA GLU A 59 -6.48 15.81 -5.22
C GLU A 59 -6.00 15.06 -6.48
N LEU A 60 -6.34 13.77 -6.59
CA LEU A 60 -6.07 12.97 -7.78
C LEU A 60 -6.73 13.57 -9.04
N GLU A 61 -7.99 13.99 -8.94
CA GLU A 61 -8.70 14.61 -10.05
C GLU A 61 -8.09 15.97 -10.42
N GLU A 62 -7.72 16.79 -9.44
CA GLU A 62 -7.08 18.08 -9.68
C GLU A 62 -5.76 17.93 -10.45
N HIS A 63 -4.89 17.03 -10.02
CA HIS A 63 -3.63 16.77 -10.70
C HIS A 63 -3.82 16.19 -12.10
N LEU A 64 -4.78 15.26 -12.28
CA LEU A 64 -5.15 14.78 -13.61
C LEU A 64 -5.55 15.94 -14.52
N LEU A 65 -6.39 16.84 -14.02
CA LEU A 65 -6.86 17.99 -14.79
C LEU A 65 -5.72 18.95 -15.11
N ASP A 66 -4.76 19.14 -14.20
CA ASP A 66 -3.58 19.97 -14.44
C ASP A 66 -2.64 19.36 -15.47
N PHE A 67 -2.37 18.06 -15.36
CA PHE A 67 -1.63 17.28 -16.37
C PHE A 67 -2.26 17.44 -17.76
N CYS A 68 -3.59 17.28 -17.87
CA CYS A 68 -4.34 17.45 -19.11
C CYS A 68 -4.42 18.91 -19.61
N ARG A 69 -3.96 19.92 -18.85
CA ARG A 69 -3.81 21.31 -19.38
C ARG A 69 -2.53 21.48 -20.19
N GLY A 70 -1.50 20.69 -19.90
CA GLY A 70 -0.23 20.67 -20.62
C GLY A 70 -0.21 19.76 -21.85
N ASP A 71 -1.28 18.98 -22.06
CA ASP A 71 -1.44 17.98 -23.11
C ASP A 71 -1.23 18.55 -24.53
N ASP A 72 -0.21 18.05 -25.22
CA ASP A 72 0.13 18.35 -26.61
C ASP A 72 -0.46 17.36 -27.62
N GLY A 73 -1.24 16.37 -27.15
CA GLY A 73 -1.87 15.30 -27.92
C GLY A 73 -1.00 14.04 -28.11
N SER A 74 0.08 13.87 -27.36
CA SER A 74 0.98 12.70 -27.46
C SER A 74 0.48 11.44 -26.73
N ASP A 75 0.95 10.28 -27.19
CA ASP A 75 0.60 8.94 -26.67
C ASP A 75 0.98 8.74 -25.19
N SER A 76 1.92 9.54 -24.66
CA SER A 76 2.35 9.52 -23.26
C SER A 76 1.20 9.81 -22.28
N ASN A 77 0.17 10.53 -22.74
CA ASN A 77 -0.96 10.95 -21.90
C ASN A 77 -1.99 9.83 -21.72
N ALA A 78 -2.09 8.89 -22.67
CA ALA A 78 -3.00 7.77 -22.58
C ALA A 78 -2.66 6.84 -21.42
N MET A 79 -1.37 6.51 -21.26
CA MET A 79 -0.91 5.65 -20.18
C MET A 79 -1.13 6.28 -18.80
N PHE A 80 -0.87 7.57 -18.64
CA PHE A 80 -1.14 8.27 -17.38
C PHE A 80 -2.63 8.25 -17.03
N ILE A 81 -3.49 8.52 -18.01
CA ILE A 81 -4.94 8.51 -17.84
C ILE A 81 -5.44 7.10 -17.45
N GLU A 82 -4.86 6.06 -18.04
CA GLU A 82 -5.15 4.67 -17.68
C GLU A 82 -4.67 4.33 -16.27
N SER A 83 -3.48 4.78 -15.86
CA SER A 83 -2.98 4.67 -14.49
C SER A 83 -3.92 5.29 -13.46
N VAL A 84 -4.41 6.50 -13.73
CA VAL A 84 -5.42 7.16 -12.87
C VAL A 84 -6.72 6.35 -12.83
N ALA A 85 -7.15 5.77 -13.96
CA ALA A 85 -8.34 4.91 -13.99
C ALA A 85 -8.16 3.63 -13.17
N VAL A 86 -6.97 3.03 -13.18
CA VAL A 86 -6.65 1.86 -12.36
C VAL A 86 -6.66 2.23 -10.87
N TYR A 87 -5.97 3.31 -10.47
CA TYR A 87 -5.96 3.78 -9.08
C TYR A 87 -7.38 4.06 -8.59
N LEU A 88 -8.16 4.80 -9.39
CA LEU A 88 -9.57 5.07 -9.10
C LEU A 88 -10.35 3.76 -8.91
N GLY A 89 -10.20 2.79 -9.80
CA GLY A 89 -10.92 1.52 -9.69
C GLY A 89 -10.56 0.72 -8.42
N GLU A 90 -9.29 0.72 -8.04
CA GLU A 90 -8.82 0.13 -6.78
C GLU A 90 -9.42 0.83 -5.56
N THR A 91 -9.50 2.16 -5.57
CA THR A 91 -10.22 2.95 -4.56
C THR A 91 -11.71 2.58 -4.53
N LEU A 92 -12.39 2.46 -5.68
CA LEU A 92 -13.81 2.09 -5.71
C LEU A 92 -14.07 0.67 -5.18
N LEU A 93 -13.14 -0.26 -5.40
CA LEU A 93 -13.20 -1.60 -4.82
C LEU A 93 -13.01 -1.60 -3.31
N GLU A 94 -12.20 -0.69 -2.75
CA GLU A 94 -12.11 -0.53 -1.31
C GLU A 94 -13.41 0.02 -0.72
N GLU A 95 -14.07 0.95 -1.43
CA GLU A 95 -15.30 1.55 -0.95
C GLU A 95 -16.52 0.62 -1.02
N ALA A 96 -16.63 -0.17 -2.09
CA ALA A 96 -17.85 -0.92 -2.39
C ALA A 96 -17.66 -2.44 -2.43
N GLY A 97 -16.46 -2.93 -2.16
CA GLY A 97 -16.11 -4.34 -2.36
C GLY A 97 -16.24 -4.76 -3.82
N GLY A 98 -16.45 -6.06 -4.03
CA GLY A 98 -16.64 -6.65 -5.35
C GLY A 98 -15.34 -7.03 -6.03
N ARG A 99 -15.25 -6.86 -7.35
CA ARG A 99 -14.10 -7.30 -8.16
C ARG A 99 -13.97 -6.52 -9.46
N TRP A 100 -12.81 -6.63 -10.10
CA TRP A 100 -12.68 -6.29 -11.51
C TRP A 100 -13.39 -7.33 -12.39
N ASP A 101 -13.91 -6.86 -13.52
CA ASP A 101 -14.43 -7.68 -14.60
C ASP A 101 -14.16 -7.00 -15.96
N TRP A 102 -14.55 -7.63 -17.05
CA TRP A 102 -14.45 -7.07 -18.41
C TRP A 102 -15.84 -6.91 -19.04
N ASP A 103 -16.24 -5.68 -19.33
CA ASP A 103 -17.51 -5.39 -20.00
C ASP A 103 -17.28 -5.21 -21.50
N GLU A 104 -17.73 -6.17 -22.30
CA GLU A 104 -17.65 -6.11 -23.78
C GLU A 104 -18.50 -4.99 -24.39
N SER A 105 -19.49 -4.47 -23.67
CA SER A 105 -20.35 -3.38 -24.13
C SER A 105 -19.78 -2.00 -23.85
N ALA A 106 -18.75 -1.90 -23.02
CA ALA A 106 -18.08 -0.65 -22.70
C ALA A 106 -17.03 -0.32 -23.77
N GLY A 107 -17.08 0.89 -24.34
CA GLY A 107 -16.18 1.30 -25.42
C GLY A 107 -16.44 0.56 -26.73
N THR A 108 -15.41 0.32 -27.54
CA THR A 108 -15.54 -0.36 -28.85
C THR A 108 -15.08 -1.81 -28.87
N ASP A 109 -14.21 -2.23 -27.94
CA ASP A 109 -13.71 -3.62 -27.81
C ASP A 109 -13.74 -4.15 -26.36
N GLY A 110 -14.60 -3.53 -25.54
CA GLY A 110 -14.73 -3.80 -24.12
C GLY A 110 -13.71 -3.05 -23.27
N LEU A 111 -14.04 -2.86 -21.99
CA LEU A 111 -13.19 -2.16 -21.02
C LEU A 111 -13.17 -2.88 -19.67
N PRO A 112 -12.10 -2.69 -18.86
CA PRO A 112 -12.09 -3.12 -17.47
C PRO A 112 -13.11 -2.34 -16.66
N VAL A 113 -13.89 -3.05 -15.84
CA VAL A 113 -14.95 -2.48 -15.01
C VAL A 113 -14.82 -2.94 -13.57
N VAL A 114 -15.17 -2.05 -12.64
CA VAL A 114 -15.36 -2.38 -11.24
C VAL A 114 -16.80 -2.83 -11.05
N CYS A 115 -16.99 -4.09 -10.69
CA CYS A 115 -18.28 -4.61 -10.24
C CYS A 115 -18.33 -4.50 -8.72
N PRO A 116 -19.15 -3.59 -8.12
CA PRO A 116 -19.31 -3.52 -6.67
C PRO A 116 -19.82 -4.83 -6.07
N ASP A 117 -19.77 -4.99 -4.74
CA ASP A 117 -20.30 -6.17 -4.06
C ASP A 117 -21.73 -6.49 -4.59
N PRO A 118 -21.96 -7.70 -5.15
CA PRO A 118 -23.23 -8.05 -5.78
C PRO A 118 -24.46 -7.85 -4.88
N VAL A 119 -24.28 -7.88 -3.55
CA VAL A 119 -25.35 -7.62 -2.58
C VAL A 119 -25.89 -6.19 -2.66
N LEU A 120 -25.09 -5.24 -3.13
CA LEU A 120 -25.50 -3.84 -3.33
C LEU A 120 -26.46 -3.69 -4.52
N GLY A 121 -26.41 -4.59 -5.50
CA GLY A 121 -27.24 -4.54 -6.70
C GLY A 121 -27.01 -3.30 -7.56
N LEU A 122 -25.78 -2.78 -7.57
CA LEU A 122 -25.36 -1.63 -8.36
C LEU A 122 -24.86 -2.10 -9.74
N GLU A 123 -24.97 -1.20 -10.72
CA GLU A 123 -24.36 -1.41 -12.03
C GLU A 123 -22.82 -1.31 -11.93
N PRO A 124 -22.08 -2.03 -12.78
CA PRO A 124 -20.63 -1.88 -12.88
C PRO A 124 -20.22 -0.43 -13.20
N VAL A 125 -19.13 0.01 -12.60
CA VAL A 125 -18.51 1.30 -12.88
C VAL A 125 -17.33 1.07 -13.82
N VAL A 126 -17.27 1.80 -14.94
CA VAL A 126 -16.11 1.77 -15.85
C VAL A 126 -15.18 2.91 -15.48
N PRO A 127 -14.07 2.69 -14.73
CA PRO A 127 -13.28 3.79 -14.18
C PRO A 127 -12.74 4.72 -15.27
N LEU A 128 -12.34 4.16 -16.40
CA LEU A 128 -11.81 4.91 -17.52
C LEU A 128 -12.85 5.87 -18.15
N LEU A 129 -14.14 5.52 -18.14
CA LEU A 129 -15.22 6.45 -18.55
C LEU A 129 -15.45 7.55 -17.51
N VAL A 130 -15.26 7.26 -16.22
CA VAL A 130 -15.32 8.25 -15.15
C VAL A 130 -14.18 9.27 -15.32
N VAL A 131 -12.97 8.80 -15.64
CA VAL A 131 -11.82 9.66 -15.97
C VAL A 131 -12.10 10.54 -17.19
N GLY A 132 -12.62 9.94 -18.27
CA GLY A 132 -13.04 10.72 -19.45
C GLY A 132 -14.09 11.78 -19.12
N GLN A 133 -15.05 11.47 -18.24
CA GLN A 133 -16.06 12.42 -17.80
C GLN A 133 -15.44 13.55 -16.96
N ALA A 134 -14.49 13.25 -16.06
CA ALA A 134 -13.76 14.26 -15.30
C ALA A 134 -13.02 15.25 -16.23
N ILE A 135 -12.31 14.74 -17.24
CA ILE A 135 -11.60 15.58 -18.23
C ILE A 135 -12.56 16.42 -19.08
N LYS A 136 -13.75 15.89 -19.38
CA LYS A 136 -14.81 16.60 -20.12
C LYS A 136 -15.42 17.73 -19.30
N GLU A 137 -15.77 17.46 -18.05
CA GLU A 137 -16.50 18.40 -17.19
C GLU A 137 -15.59 19.40 -16.49
N ARG A 138 -14.35 18.99 -16.18
CA ARG A 138 -13.32 19.78 -15.50
C ARG A 138 -13.82 20.43 -14.20
N THR A 139 -14.60 19.69 -13.43
CA THR A 139 -15.21 20.17 -12.19
C THR A 139 -14.34 19.94 -10.95
N GLY A 140 -13.41 18.96 -10.99
CA GLY A 140 -12.64 18.54 -9.82
C GLY A 140 -13.49 17.77 -8.80
N LYS A 141 -14.59 17.16 -9.25
CA LYS A 141 -15.62 16.57 -8.38
C LYS A 141 -16.13 15.21 -8.84
N VAL A 142 -15.80 14.76 -10.04
CA VAL A 142 -16.35 13.54 -10.64
C VAL A 142 -15.90 12.29 -9.86
N PHE A 143 -14.62 12.19 -9.49
CA PHE A 143 -14.07 11.06 -8.73
C PHE A 143 -14.68 10.99 -7.34
N ALA A 144 -14.68 12.13 -6.64
CA ALA A 144 -15.33 12.27 -5.35
C ALA A 144 -16.82 11.88 -5.39
N THR A 145 -17.53 12.27 -6.46
CA THR A 145 -18.96 11.95 -6.61
C THR A 145 -19.21 10.46 -6.78
N VAL A 146 -18.42 9.76 -7.59
CA VAL A 146 -18.59 8.30 -7.78
C VAL A 146 -18.35 7.53 -6.48
N ALA A 147 -17.31 7.89 -5.72
CA ALA A 147 -17.01 7.26 -4.43
C ALA A 147 -18.14 7.50 -3.41
N ARG A 148 -18.64 8.74 -3.30
CA ARG A 148 -19.77 9.06 -2.41
C ARG A 148 -21.03 8.29 -2.75
N LEU A 149 -21.34 8.09 -4.04
CA LEU A 149 -22.50 7.29 -4.45
C LEU A 149 -22.38 5.82 -4.00
N LEU A 150 -21.19 5.23 -4.15
CA LEU A 150 -20.91 3.87 -3.70
C LEU A 150 -20.99 3.76 -2.17
N ARG A 151 -20.31 4.65 -1.44
CA ARG A 151 -20.36 4.71 0.04
C ARG A 151 -21.77 4.89 0.55
N LYS A 152 -22.58 5.74 -0.09
CA LYS A 152 -23.98 5.90 0.27
C LYS A 152 -24.73 4.56 0.16
N ALA A 153 -24.55 3.80 -0.91
CA ALA A 153 -25.19 2.50 -1.08
C ALA A 153 -24.74 1.49 0.00
N VAL A 154 -23.45 1.46 0.32
CA VAL A 154 -22.88 0.66 1.42
C VAL A 154 -23.50 1.04 2.76
N ARG A 155 -23.53 2.33 3.09
CA ARG A 155 -24.14 2.84 4.33
C ARG A 155 -25.64 2.51 4.40
N ASP A 156 -26.36 2.67 3.29
CA ASP A 156 -27.80 2.33 3.20
C ASP A 156 -28.04 0.83 3.48
N ARG A 157 -27.13 -0.04 3.02
CA ARG A 157 -27.15 -1.48 3.29
C ARG A 157 -26.79 -1.78 4.74
N GLN A 158 -25.72 -1.19 5.26
CA GLN A 158 -25.26 -1.36 6.65
C GLN A 158 -26.30 -0.90 7.68
N ARG A 159 -27.05 0.17 7.40
CA ARG A 159 -28.16 0.59 8.28
C ARG A 159 -29.25 -0.47 8.42
N LYS A 160 -29.41 -1.34 7.43
CA LYS A 160 -30.37 -2.46 7.44
C LYS A 160 -29.74 -3.77 7.93
N HIS A 161 -28.44 -3.93 7.69
CA HIS A 161 -27.65 -5.12 7.99
C HIS A 161 -26.30 -4.70 8.57
N PRO A 162 -26.24 -4.32 9.85
CA PRO A 162 -25.03 -3.77 10.44
C PRO A 162 -23.88 -4.79 10.59
N GLU A 163 -24.19 -6.08 10.46
CA GLU A 163 -23.25 -7.19 10.40
C GLU A 163 -22.56 -7.35 9.02
N TRP A 164 -23.13 -6.75 7.98
CA TRP A 164 -22.65 -6.91 6.61
C TRP A 164 -21.57 -5.87 6.28
N TRP A 165 -20.52 -6.35 5.62
CA TRP A 165 -19.44 -5.53 5.06
C TRP A 165 -19.23 -5.89 3.59
N PRO A 166 -18.89 -4.92 2.74
CA PRO A 166 -18.53 -5.19 1.35
C PRO A 166 -17.37 -6.19 1.30
N LYS A 167 -17.51 -7.23 0.47
CA LYS A 167 -16.45 -8.22 0.26
C LYS A 167 -15.75 -7.95 -1.05
N ARG A 168 -14.48 -7.62 -0.96
CA ARG A 168 -13.60 -7.44 -2.11
C ARG A 168 -12.89 -8.76 -2.45
N VAL A 169 -12.82 -9.11 -3.73
CA VAL A 169 -11.86 -10.10 -4.24
C VAL A 169 -10.52 -9.36 -4.41
N PRO A 170 -9.47 -9.73 -3.67
CA PRO A 170 -8.16 -9.09 -3.80
C PRO A 170 -7.71 -9.07 -5.26
N THR A 171 -7.33 -7.90 -5.75
CA THR A 171 -6.76 -7.80 -7.09
C THR A 171 -5.35 -8.40 -7.03
N PRO A 172 -5.01 -9.41 -7.85
CA PRO A 172 -3.70 -10.01 -7.85
C PRO A 172 -2.61 -8.94 -8.00
N TRP A 173 -1.56 -9.06 -7.19
CA TRP A 173 -0.37 -8.20 -7.25
C TRP A 173 -0.59 -6.74 -6.87
N VAL A 174 -1.81 -6.35 -6.52
CA VAL A 174 -2.13 -5.07 -5.88
C VAL A 174 -2.33 -5.34 -4.39
N HIS A 175 -1.25 -5.31 -3.62
CA HIS A 175 -1.37 -5.38 -2.15
C HIS A 175 -1.30 -3.99 -1.53
N TYR A 176 -2.12 -3.76 -0.50
CA TYR A 176 -2.03 -2.60 0.39
C TYR A 176 -0.59 -2.48 0.91
N GLY A 177 0.09 -1.40 0.54
CA GLY A 177 1.48 -1.14 0.94
C GLY A 177 2.55 -1.97 0.22
N CYS A 178 2.25 -2.69 -0.87
CA CYS A 178 3.31 -3.30 -1.71
C CYS A 178 3.85 -2.38 -2.80
N LEU A 179 3.12 -1.37 -3.25
CA LEU A 179 3.74 -0.34 -4.09
C LEU A 179 4.84 0.37 -3.30
N PHE A 180 4.56 0.69 -2.03
CA PHE A 180 5.56 1.21 -1.09
C PHE A 180 6.65 0.20 -0.71
N ARG A 181 6.38 -1.10 -0.59
CA ARG A 181 7.44 -2.08 -0.24
C ARG A 181 8.28 -2.57 -1.42
N ALA A 182 7.75 -2.61 -2.64
CA ALA A 182 8.55 -2.88 -3.83
C ALA A 182 9.46 -1.68 -4.12
N ALA A 183 8.92 -0.45 -4.03
CA ALA A 183 9.69 0.78 -4.08
C ALA A 183 10.70 0.86 -2.92
N ASP A 184 10.34 0.62 -1.65
CA ASP A 184 11.26 0.70 -0.51
C ASP A 184 12.32 -0.42 -0.51
N THR A 185 12.01 -1.64 -1.00
CA THR A 185 13.04 -2.71 -1.08
C THR A 185 14.00 -2.47 -2.26
N ALA A 186 13.50 -1.97 -3.39
CA ALA A 186 14.35 -1.51 -4.48
C ALA A 186 15.15 -0.25 -4.07
N TYR A 187 14.57 0.64 -3.27
CA TYR A 187 15.19 1.86 -2.73
C TYR A 187 16.29 1.53 -1.70
N ARG A 188 16.06 0.55 -0.81
CA ARG A 188 17.06 -0.03 0.10
C ARG A 188 18.25 -0.64 -0.63
N TRP A 189 18.06 -1.14 -1.86
CA TRP A 189 19.13 -1.58 -2.75
C TRP A 189 19.73 -0.44 -3.61
N GLN A 190 18.98 0.65 -3.84
CA GLN A 190 19.37 1.71 -4.77
C GLN A 190 20.36 2.73 -4.21
N ASN A 191 20.38 3.06 -2.90
CA ASN A 191 21.20 4.20 -2.46
C ASN A 191 22.05 4.01 -1.19
N ALA A 192 21.51 3.73 0.00
CA ALA A 192 22.33 3.86 1.21
C ALA A 192 23.34 2.71 1.41
N GLY A 193 22.88 1.47 1.53
CA GLY A 193 23.75 0.36 1.93
C GLY A 193 24.79 -0.05 0.87
N MET A 194 24.45 -0.02 -0.42
CA MET A 194 25.34 -0.51 -1.48
C MET A 194 26.43 0.49 -1.89
N ILE A 195 26.18 1.79 -1.71
CA ILE A 195 27.22 2.83 -1.90
C ILE A 195 28.31 2.66 -0.83
N ASP A 196 27.96 2.31 0.41
CA ASP A 196 28.94 2.04 1.47
C ASP A 196 29.85 0.85 1.12
N TYR A 197 29.34 -0.16 0.42
CA TYR A 197 30.13 -1.29 -0.07
C TYR A 197 30.90 -1.01 -1.36
N LEU A 198 30.54 0.05 -2.11
CA LEU A 198 31.21 0.41 -3.35
C LEU A 198 32.67 0.81 -3.09
N ASP A 199 32.96 1.48 -1.98
CA ASP A 199 34.32 1.85 -1.57
C ASP A 199 35.20 0.60 -1.42
N TRP A 200 34.73 -0.39 -0.68
CA TRP A 200 35.42 -1.66 -0.52
C TRP A 200 35.57 -2.40 -1.86
N TRP A 201 34.48 -2.56 -2.60
CA TRP A 201 34.49 -3.33 -3.85
C TRP A 201 35.41 -2.70 -4.89
N ALA A 202 35.37 -1.38 -5.03
CA ALA A 202 36.16 -0.66 -6.01
C ALA A 202 37.68 -0.73 -5.69
N GLU A 203 38.06 -0.76 -4.41
CA GLU A 203 39.45 -1.01 -3.99
C GLU A 203 39.90 -2.43 -4.37
N GLU A 204 39.10 -3.46 -4.03
CA GLU A 204 39.40 -4.86 -4.38
C GLU A 204 39.42 -5.08 -5.91
N ALA A 205 38.57 -4.37 -6.65
CA ALA A 205 38.52 -4.40 -8.11
C ALA A 205 39.59 -3.51 -8.80
N GLY A 206 40.57 -3.01 -8.04
CA GLY A 206 41.77 -2.36 -8.60
C GLY A 206 41.77 -0.83 -8.59
N GLY A 207 41.00 -0.21 -7.70
CA GLY A 207 41.06 1.22 -7.36
C GLY A 207 39.81 2.01 -7.77
N ARG A 208 39.31 2.86 -6.86
CA ARG A 208 38.08 3.66 -7.03
C ARG A 208 38.09 4.57 -8.25
N GLU A 209 39.26 5.05 -8.68
CA GLU A 209 39.39 5.95 -9.82
C GLU A 209 38.97 5.33 -11.16
N ARG A 210 38.83 4.00 -11.21
CA ARG A 210 38.50 3.24 -12.42
C ARG A 210 37.00 2.99 -12.57
N TRP A 211 36.24 3.10 -11.49
CA TRP A 211 34.84 2.67 -11.39
C TRP A 211 33.94 3.90 -11.28
N ASN A 212 33.50 4.42 -12.43
CA ASN A 212 32.78 5.69 -12.54
C ASN A 212 31.49 5.63 -13.37
N PHE A 213 30.92 4.43 -13.56
CA PHE A 213 29.67 4.17 -14.27
C PHE A 213 29.68 4.60 -15.75
N THR A 214 30.86 4.61 -16.37
CA THR A 214 31.03 4.92 -17.80
C THR A 214 31.22 3.65 -18.63
N LEU A 215 31.04 3.74 -19.95
CA LEU A 215 31.36 2.65 -20.89
C LEU A 215 32.79 2.12 -20.75
N LYS A 216 33.74 2.97 -20.30
CA LYS A 216 35.12 2.56 -20.06
C LYS A 216 35.24 1.69 -18.81
N SER A 217 34.45 1.96 -17.76
CA SER A 217 34.40 1.11 -16.58
C SER A 217 33.74 -0.24 -16.85
N LEU A 218 32.80 -0.31 -17.81
CA LEU A 218 32.26 -1.59 -18.28
C LEU A 218 33.31 -2.46 -18.98
N ASP A 219 34.17 -1.87 -19.82
CA ASP A 219 35.28 -2.63 -20.44
C ASP A 219 36.22 -3.25 -19.37
N LEU A 220 36.42 -2.53 -18.26
CA LEU A 220 37.22 -3.03 -17.14
C LEU A 220 36.51 -4.16 -16.40
N LEU A 221 35.20 -4.06 -16.21
CA LEU A 221 34.40 -5.13 -15.62
C LEU A 221 34.40 -6.40 -16.50
N GLU A 222 34.28 -6.24 -17.82
CA GLU A 222 34.40 -7.35 -18.76
C GLU A 222 35.77 -8.04 -18.67
N ALA A 223 36.86 -7.26 -18.64
CA ALA A 223 38.20 -7.80 -18.50
C ALA A 223 38.38 -8.55 -17.17
N LEU A 224 37.86 -8.00 -16.08
CA LEU A 224 37.89 -8.61 -14.76
C LEU A 224 37.14 -9.96 -14.74
N LEU A 225 35.93 -10.03 -15.29
CA LEU A 225 35.15 -11.27 -15.40
C LEU A 225 35.91 -12.35 -16.18
N ARG A 226 36.51 -11.99 -17.33
CA ARG A 226 37.25 -12.94 -18.18
C ARG A 226 38.57 -13.40 -17.56
N GLU A 227 39.22 -12.57 -16.75
CA GLU A 227 40.43 -12.96 -16.00
C GLU A 227 40.09 -13.88 -14.83
N SER A 228 39.00 -13.59 -14.11
CA SER A 228 38.56 -14.34 -12.94
C SER A 228 37.89 -15.67 -13.29
N PHE A 229 37.16 -15.75 -14.40
CA PHE A 229 36.35 -16.92 -14.77
C PHE A 229 36.69 -17.47 -16.16
N PRO A 230 37.42 -18.59 -16.24
CA PRO A 230 37.67 -19.29 -17.50
C PRO A 230 36.42 -19.99 -18.08
N THR A 231 35.46 -20.38 -17.23
CA THR A 231 34.23 -21.08 -17.64
C THR A 231 33.00 -20.52 -16.94
N VAL A 232 31.82 -20.77 -17.52
CA VAL A 232 30.52 -20.37 -16.94
C VAL A 232 30.24 -21.12 -15.65
N GLU A 233 30.67 -22.36 -15.55
CA GLU A 233 30.58 -23.16 -14.33
C GLU A 233 31.39 -22.53 -13.18
N ASP A 234 32.60 -22.04 -13.45
CA ASP A 234 33.41 -21.32 -12.44
C ASP A 234 32.69 -20.05 -11.95
N TYR A 235 31.99 -19.34 -12.84
CA TYR A 235 31.17 -18.19 -12.48
C TYR A 235 29.98 -18.58 -11.60
N HIS A 236 29.25 -19.63 -11.95
CA HIS A 236 28.10 -20.08 -11.16
C HIS A 236 28.46 -20.52 -9.74
N GLU A 237 29.67 -21.07 -9.52
CA GLU A 237 30.13 -21.43 -8.18
C GLU A 237 30.43 -20.20 -7.31
N ALA A 238 30.72 -19.04 -7.93
CA ALA A 238 31.12 -17.82 -7.24
C ALA A 238 30.09 -16.67 -7.36
N SER A 239 29.01 -16.83 -8.12
CA SER A 239 28.09 -15.73 -8.45
C SER A 239 27.39 -15.14 -7.23
N ASP A 240 27.22 -15.93 -6.18
CA ASP A 240 26.60 -15.53 -4.92
C ASP A 240 27.61 -14.94 -3.92
N GLU A 241 28.91 -14.91 -4.26
CA GLU A 241 29.91 -14.26 -3.42
C GLU A 241 29.69 -12.74 -3.40
N PRO A 242 29.87 -12.07 -2.24
CA PRO A 242 29.59 -10.64 -2.10
C PRO A 242 30.27 -9.76 -3.15
N PHE A 243 31.48 -10.12 -3.59
CA PHE A 243 32.21 -9.38 -4.62
C PHE A 243 31.50 -9.41 -5.98
N TRP A 244 30.93 -10.56 -6.38
CA TRP A 244 30.27 -10.72 -7.68
C TRP A 244 28.82 -10.26 -7.65
N VAL A 245 28.16 -10.32 -6.49
CA VAL A 245 26.89 -9.63 -6.26
C VAL A 245 27.06 -8.11 -6.41
N MET A 246 28.13 -7.53 -5.86
CA MET A 246 28.45 -6.11 -6.06
C MET A 246 28.80 -5.78 -7.52
N ALA A 247 29.50 -6.67 -8.22
CA ALA A 247 29.77 -6.52 -9.65
C ALA A 247 28.48 -6.52 -10.49
N ALA A 248 27.53 -7.40 -10.14
CA ALA A 248 26.21 -7.44 -10.75
C ALA A 248 25.44 -6.14 -10.47
N TRP A 249 25.45 -5.68 -9.22
CA TRP A 249 24.85 -4.40 -8.84
C TRP A 249 25.44 -3.22 -9.62
N TYR A 250 26.78 -3.17 -9.75
CA TYR A 250 27.48 -2.12 -10.48
C TYR A 250 27.07 -2.06 -11.96
N LEU A 251 26.94 -3.23 -12.60
CA LEU A 251 26.42 -3.33 -13.96
C LEU A 251 25.00 -2.76 -14.07
N GLY A 252 24.12 -3.11 -13.14
CA GLY A 252 22.76 -2.59 -13.10
C GLY A 252 22.71 -1.08 -12.97
N LYS A 253 23.54 -0.53 -12.08
CA LYS A 253 23.66 0.92 -11.91
C LYS A 253 24.14 1.59 -13.20
N CYS A 254 25.10 1.00 -13.92
CA CYS A 254 25.50 1.49 -15.24
C CYS A 254 24.34 1.52 -16.24
N ILE A 255 23.51 0.47 -16.28
CA ILE A 255 22.38 0.37 -17.20
C ILE A 255 21.30 1.39 -16.84
N VAL A 256 20.96 1.53 -15.56
CA VAL A 256 20.01 2.54 -15.07
C VAL A 256 20.46 3.95 -15.46
N GLU A 257 21.72 4.30 -15.21
CA GLU A 257 22.25 5.63 -15.51
C GLU A 257 22.43 5.90 -17.02
N CYS A 258 22.86 4.90 -17.79
CA CYS A 258 23.19 5.08 -19.21
C CYS A 258 22.01 4.84 -20.16
N LYS A 259 21.07 3.98 -19.79
CA LYS A 259 19.96 3.49 -20.64
C LYS A 259 18.58 3.87 -20.10
N ASP A 260 18.50 4.60 -18.98
CA ASP A 260 17.24 5.01 -18.35
C ASP A 260 16.36 3.79 -17.97
N ALA A 261 17.01 2.69 -17.59
CA ALA A 261 16.34 1.49 -17.06
C ALA A 261 15.94 1.70 -15.60
N GLN A 262 15.08 0.83 -15.08
CA GLN A 262 14.64 0.84 -13.69
C GLN A 262 15.04 -0.45 -12.99
N TRP A 263 15.38 -0.33 -11.70
CA TRP A 263 15.50 -1.50 -10.84
C TRP A 263 14.11 -2.03 -10.51
N GLN A 264 13.93 -3.33 -10.61
CA GLN A 264 12.72 -4.01 -10.18
C GLN A 264 13.07 -5.17 -9.26
N TYR A 265 12.22 -5.40 -8.27
CA TYR A 265 12.28 -6.56 -7.38
C TYR A 265 10.92 -7.22 -7.34
N ARG A 266 10.89 -8.54 -7.54
CA ARG A 266 9.67 -9.32 -7.41
C ARG A 266 9.80 -10.24 -6.20
N GLY A 267 9.09 -9.92 -5.12
CA GLY A 267 9.05 -10.79 -3.94
C GLY A 267 8.46 -12.16 -4.26
N ILE A 268 9.01 -13.21 -3.64
CA ILE A 268 8.42 -14.55 -3.68
C ILE A 268 7.14 -14.51 -2.85
N ASN A 269 6.02 -14.85 -3.50
CA ASN A 269 4.79 -15.13 -2.80
C ASN A 269 4.72 -16.65 -2.56
N PRO A 270 4.82 -17.13 -1.29
CA PRO A 270 4.77 -18.55 -0.99
C PRO A 270 3.44 -19.21 -1.38
N ASP A 271 2.39 -18.42 -1.56
CA ASP A 271 1.06 -18.88 -1.94
C ASP A 271 0.79 -18.78 -3.45
N ALA A 272 1.73 -18.23 -4.24
CA ALA A 272 1.53 -18.08 -5.69
C ALA A 272 1.55 -19.44 -6.43
N PRO A 273 0.60 -19.68 -7.35
CA PRO A 273 0.55 -20.92 -8.12
C PRO A 273 1.80 -21.11 -9.00
N PRO A 274 2.30 -22.34 -9.17
CA PRO A 274 3.46 -22.62 -10.01
C PRO A 274 3.35 -22.03 -11.42
N GLY A 275 4.44 -21.42 -11.90
CA GLY A 275 4.53 -20.80 -13.22
C GLY A 275 3.81 -19.47 -13.35
N THR A 276 3.54 -18.79 -12.23
CA THR A 276 3.15 -17.36 -12.18
C THR A 276 4.37 -16.50 -11.83
N TRP A 277 4.30 -15.18 -12.04
CA TRP A 277 5.47 -14.28 -11.91
C TRP A 277 6.05 -14.13 -10.51
N HIS A 278 5.32 -14.54 -9.47
CA HIS A 278 5.72 -14.44 -8.05
C HIS A 278 5.90 -15.81 -7.38
N ALA A 279 5.66 -16.90 -8.12
CA ALA A 279 5.87 -18.23 -7.61
C ALA A 279 7.35 -18.51 -7.40
N GLU A 280 7.67 -19.37 -6.45
CA GLU A 280 9.05 -19.77 -6.14
C GLU A 280 9.77 -20.38 -7.38
N ASP A 281 9.02 -20.97 -8.31
CA ASP A 281 9.55 -21.53 -9.55
C ASP A 281 9.72 -20.49 -10.69
N CYS A 282 9.34 -19.24 -10.46
CA CYS A 282 9.54 -18.17 -11.43
C CYS A 282 10.99 -17.70 -11.41
N TYR A 283 11.59 -17.64 -12.60
CA TYR A 283 12.94 -17.13 -12.81
C TYR A 283 13.17 -15.71 -12.28
N TRP A 284 12.13 -14.87 -12.21
CA TRP A 284 12.22 -13.48 -11.74
C TRP A 284 11.89 -13.30 -10.26
N ALA A 285 11.28 -14.29 -9.60
CA ALA A 285 10.83 -14.16 -8.23
C ALA A 285 12.01 -14.32 -7.25
N GLY A 286 12.05 -13.48 -6.22
CA GLY A 286 13.12 -13.41 -5.23
C GLY A 286 14.40 -12.74 -5.71
N ALA A 287 14.40 -12.16 -6.91
CA ALA A 287 15.58 -11.55 -7.50
C ALA A 287 15.36 -10.08 -7.86
N VAL A 288 16.45 -9.31 -7.77
CA VAL A 288 16.52 -7.95 -8.31
C VAL A 288 16.94 -8.04 -9.77
N PHE A 289 16.27 -7.29 -10.64
CA PHE A 289 16.57 -7.21 -12.06
C PHE A 289 16.50 -5.77 -12.56
N VAL A 290 17.03 -5.54 -13.76
CA VAL A 290 16.86 -4.26 -14.47
C VAL A 290 15.88 -4.46 -15.61
N ASN A 291 14.99 -3.50 -15.79
CA ASN A 291 13.97 -3.50 -16.83
C ASN A 291 13.97 -2.15 -17.57
N GLN A 292 13.86 -2.17 -18.89
CA GLN A 292 13.72 -0.95 -19.66
C GLN A 292 12.38 -0.28 -19.40
N ARG A 293 12.41 1.04 -19.18
CA ARG A 293 11.21 1.84 -19.02
C ARG A 293 10.28 1.69 -20.23
N LEU A 294 9.03 1.33 -19.97
CA LEU A 294 7.90 1.39 -20.92
C LEU A 294 8.02 0.50 -22.18
N ARG A 295 8.68 -0.66 -22.11
CA ARG A 295 8.62 -1.65 -23.19
C ARG A 295 8.30 -3.06 -22.69
N TYR A 296 7.21 -3.61 -23.23
CA TYR A 296 6.74 -4.98 -23.00
C TYR A 296 7.52 -6.05 -23.80
N ASP A 297 8.44 -5.64 -24.68
CA ASP A 297 9.18 -6.56 -25.56
C ASP A 297 10.33 -7.32 -24.87
N GLY A 298 10.44 -7.19 -23.53
CA GLY A 298 11.25 -8.10 -22.72
C GLY A 298 12.71 -7.69 -22.56
N HIS A 299 13.03 -6.39 -22.62
CA HIS A 299 14.33 -5.89 -22.18
C HIS A 299 14.41 -5.80 -20.65
N ALA A 300 14.13 -6.93 -20.00
CA ALA A 300 14.36 -7.17 -18.58
C ALA A 300 15.42 -8.25 -18.47
N GLU A 301 16.42 -8.06 -17.60
CA GLU A 301 17.48 -9.05 -17.39
C GLU A 301 17.92 -9.16 -15.94
N LEU A 302 18.21 -10.39 -15.52
CA LEU A 302 18.89 -10.66 -14.27
C LEU A 302 20.36 -10.31 -14.41
N LEU A 303 20.86 -9.48 -13.51
CA LEU A 303 22.23 -8.99 -13.53
C LEU A 303 23.27 -10.11 -13.46
N PRO A 304 23.10 -11.17 -12.65
CA PRO A 304 24.01 -12.32 -12.68
C PRO A 304 24.01 -13.06 -14.03
N VAL A 305 22.89 -13.09 -14.75
CA VAL A 305 22.81 -13.72 -16.07
C VAL A 305 23.53 -12.88 -17.13
N MET A 306 23.45 -11.56 -17.02
CA MET A 306 24.23 -10.66 -17.88
C MET A 306 25.74 -10.87 -17.71
N LEU A 307 26.24 -11.00 -16.48
CA LEU A 307 27.65 -11.31 -16.23
C LEU A 307 28.03 -12.70 -16.75
N ARG A 308 27.15 -13.70 -16.57
CA ARG A 308 27.32 -15.05 -17.09
C ARG A 308 27.47 -15.07 -18.61
N ASP A 309 26.70 -14.26 -19.34
CA ASP A 309 26.79 -14.17 -20.80
C ASP A 309 28.15 -13.62 -21.26
N VAL A 310 28.75 -12.69 -20.50
CA VAL A 310 30.12 -12.21 -20.76
C VAL A 310 31.14 -13.34 -20.61
N VAL A 311 31.03 -14.12 -19.54
CA VAL A 311 31.87 -15.31 -19.29
C VAL A 311 31.66 -16.36 -20.40
N ALA A 312 30.44 -16.49 -20.91
CA ALA A 312 30.09 -17.36 -22.03
C ALA A 312 30.65 -16.89 -23.39
N GLY A 313 31.18 -15.67 -23.47
CA GLY A 313 31.87 -15.15 -24.65
C GLY A 313 31.26 -13.89 -25.27
N GLU A 314 30.12 -13.41 -24.77
CA GLU A 314 29.53 -12.15 -25.24
C GLU A 314 30.34 -10.94 -24.73
N SER A 315 30.24 -9.80 -25.40
CA SER A 315 30.79 -8.55 -24.84
C SER A 315 29.79 -7.94 -23.89
N LEU A 316 30.28 -7.36 -22.78
CA LEU A 316 29.43 -6.66 -21.83
C LEU A 316 28.73 -5.46 -22.49
N ARG A 317 29.34 -4.87 -23.52
CA ARG A 317 28.70 -3.82 -24.32
C ARG A 317 27.52 -4.34 -25.11
N ASP A 318 27.65 -5.49 -25.77
CA ASP A 318 26.54 -6.09 -26.53
C ASP A 318 25.38 -6.46 -25.60
N VAL A 319 25.70 -6.94 -24.39
CA VAL A 319 24.70 -7.25 -23.36
C VAL A 319 24.00 -5.99 -22.85
N VAL A 320 24.72 -4.88 -22.66
CA VAL A 320 24.13 -3.58 -22.28
C VAL A 320 23.37 -2.94 -23.45
N ASP A 321 23.81 -3.13 -24.70
CA ASP A 321 23.15 -2.62 -25.90
C ASP A 321 21.90 -3.42 -26.30
N ARG A 322 21.60 -4.52 -25.59
CA ARG A 322 20.25 -5.09 -25.57
C ARG A 322 19.24 -4.06 -25.06
N PHE A 323 19.65 -3.15 -24.18
CA PHE A 323 18.83 -2.05 -23.71
C PHE A 323 18.94 -0.86 -24.69
N PRO A 324 17.80 -0.29 -25.13
CA PRO A 324 17.80 0.85 -26.04
C PRO A 324 18.46 2.07 -25.39
N ASP A 325 19.10 2.89 -26.23
CA ASP A 325 19.70 4.15 -25.76
C ASP A 325 18.64 5.10 -25.18
N ARG A 326 19.06 5.90 -24.19
CA ARG A 326 18.23 6.94 -23.58
C ARG A 326 17.59 7.81 -24.67
N VAL A 327 16.27 7.77 -24.75
CA VAL A 327 15.52 8.65 -25.64
C VAL A 327 15.45 10.03 -24.97
N PRO A 328 15.78 11.14 -25.66
CA PRO A 328 15.54 12.47 -25.13
C PRO A 328 14.06 12.60 -24.74
N GLU A 329 13.74 13.23 -23.61
CA GLU A 329 12.36 13.38 -23.08
C GLU A 329 11.32 13.87 -24.11
N ARG A 330 11.76 14.47 -25.22
CA ARG A 330 10.92 15.01 -26.30
C ARG A 330 10.76 14.12 -27.54
N GLU A 331 11.48 13.00 -27.65
CA GLU A 331 11.52 12.15 -28.85
C GLU A 331 11.15 10.68 -28.57
N TYR A 332 10.41 10.41 -27.48
CA TYR A 332 9.79 9.10 -27.26
C TYR A 332 8.80 8.78 -28.40
N VAL A 333 9.30 8.09 -29.43
CA VAL A 333 8.47 7.45 -30.47
C VAL A 333 8.33 5.99 -30.10
N TRP A 334 7.16 5.66 -29.61
CA TRP A 334 6.76 4.34 -29.12
C TRP A 334 6.87 3.28 -30.22
N GLY A 335 7.49 2.14 -29.90
CA GLY A 335 7.28 0.91 -30.67
C GLY A 335 5.87 0.39 -30.39
N GLU A 336 5.18 -0.14 -31.40
CA GLU A 336 3.79 -0.61 -31.28
C GLU A 336 3.63 -1.62 -30.12
N PRO A 337 2.86 -1.29 -29.07
CA PRO A 337 2.58 -2.22 -27.98
C PRO A 337 1.78 -3.41 -28.51
N THR A 338 2.17 -4.64 -28.14
CA THR A 338 1.35 -5.83 -28.39
C THR A 338 0.29 -5.97 -27.30
N TRP A 339 -0.78 -5.20 -27.50
CA TRP A 339 -2.06 -5.23 -26.82
C TRP A 339 -2.12 -4.94 -25.29
N PRO A 340 -3.12 -4.16 -24.85
CA PRO A 340 -4.03 -3.39 -25.67
C PRO A 340 -3.41 -2.05 -26.03
N SER A 341 -3.55 -1.68 -27.30
CA SER A 341 -3.72 -0.30 -27.72
C SER A 341 -4.34 0.55 -26.61
N ALA A 342 -3.73 1.70 -26.30
CA ALA A 342 -4.23 2.72 -25.39
C ALA A 342 -5.77 2.68 -25.28
N LEU A 343 -6.30 2.08 -24.20
CA LEU A 343 -7.73 2.02 -23.92
C LEU A 343 -8.33 3.42 -23.90
N TRP A 344 -7.51 4.42 -23.56
CA TRP A 344 -7.85 5.82 -23.64
C TRP A 344 -8.40 6.26 -25.01
N GLU A 345 -7.88 5.72 -26.13
CA GLU A 345 -8.38 6.05 -27.46
C GLU A 345 -9.86 5.68 -27.65
N LEU A 346 -10.30 4.62 -26.94
CA LEU A 346 -11.67 4.12 -27.03
C LEU A 346 -12.67 4.97 -26.23
N VAL A 347 -12.18 5.79 -25.29
CA VAL A 347 -13.00 6.48 -24.29
C VAL A 347 -12.74 7.98 -24.20
N ARG A 348 -12.04 8.55 -25.18
CA ARG A 348 -11.75 9.98 -25.23
C ARG A 348 -13.01 10.82 -24.94
N PRO A 349 -12.88 12.00 -24.32
CA PRO A 349 -14.02 12.82 -23.92
C PRO A 349 -15.02 13.11 -25.05
N GLU A 350 -14.52 13.24 -26.29
CA GLU A 350 -15.33 13.39 -27.50
C GLU A 350 -16.24 12.18 -27.82
N HIS A 351 -15.89 10.97 -27.37
CA HIS A 351 -16.63 9.73 -27.61
C HIS A 351 -17.66 9.41 -26.51
N LEU A 352 -17.70 10.17 -25.42
CA LEU A 352 -18.64 9.96 -24.32
C LEU A 352 -20.07 10.37 -24.72
N GLU A 353 -20.86 9.40 -25.19
CA GLU A 353 -22.28 9.58 -25.55
C GLU A 353 -23.20 9.62 -24.31
N THR A 354 -22.92 8.79 -23.30
CA THR A 354 -23.69 8.70 -22.04
C THR A 354 -22.76 9.00 -20.86
N PRO A 355 -23.18 9.80 -19.85
CA PRO A 355 -22.37 10.04 -18.67
C PRO A 355 -22.15 8.73 -17.89
N ALA A 356 -20.94 8.56 -17.36
CA ALA A 356 -20.58 7.42 -16.51
C ALA A 356 -21.28 7.49 -15.15
N LEU A 357 -21.62 8.69 -14.69
CA LEU A 357 -22.41 8.92 -13.48
C LEU A 357 -23.89 9.19 -13.79
N PRO A 358 -24.81 8.76 -12.91
CA PRO A 358 -26.21 9.14 -13.03
C PRO A 358 -26.34 10.67 -12.99
N PRO A 359 -27.27 11.27 -13.76
CA PRO A 359 -27.46 12.71 -13.76
C PRO A 359 -27.99 13.16 -12.39
N LEU A 360 -27.14 13.82 -11.61
CA LEU A 360 -27.49 14.41 -10.32
C LEU A 360 -27.85 15.89 -10.49
N THR A 361 -28.91 16.33 -9.81
CA THR A 361 -29.19 17.75 -9.64
C THR A 361 -28.18 18.39 -8.67
N GLY A 362 -28.02 19.70 -8.76
CA GLY A 362 -27.14 20.43 -7.83
C GLY A 362 -27.59 20.39 -6.36
N GLU A 363 -28.85 20.03 -6.10
CA GLU A 363 -29.35 19.81 -4.74
C GLU A 363 -28.96 18.41 -4.23
N GLU A 364 -29.17 17.37 -5.04
CA GLU A 364 -28.74 16.00 -4.72
C GLU A 364 -27.22 15.91 -4.52
N LEU A 365 -26.43 16.62 -5.32
CA LEU A 365 -24.97 16.66 -5.14
C LEU A 365 -24.58 17.28 -3.79
N LYS A 366 -25.24 18.38 -3.38
CA LYS A 366 -24.98 19.03 -2.09
C LYS A 366 -25.40 18.16 -0.91
N GLU A 367 -26.52 17.45 -1.04
CA GLU A 367 -26.94 16.48 -0.02
C GLU A 367 -25.93 15.35 0.11
N LEU A 368 -25.39 14.86 -1.02
CA LEU A 368 -24.38 13.81 -1.05
C LEU A 368 -23.05 14.28 -0.43
N GLU A 369 -22.55 15.47 -0.82
CA GLU A 369 -21.35 16.10 -0.24
C GLU A 369 -21.49 16.30 1.27
N LYS A 370 -22.67 16.69 1.75
CA LYS A 370 -22.92 16.87 3.18
C LYS A 370 -23.00 15.53 3.95
N ALA A 371 -23.41 14.47 3.28
CA ALA A 371 -23.57 13.15 3.90
C ALA A 371 -22.24 12.40 4.03
N ASP A 372 -21.26 12.71 3.19
CA ASP A 372 -19.97 12.01 3.11
C ASP A 372 -18.87 12.97 2.64
N ASP A 373 -17.97 13.31 3.55
CA ASP A 373 -16.82 14.16 3.32
C ASP A 373 -15.65 13.42 2.65
N LEU A 374 -15.78 12.12 2.40
CA LEU A 374 -14.74 11.19 1.94
C LEU A 374 -13.75 10.75 3.02
N GLU A 375 -13.96 11.16 4.28
CA GLU A 375 -13.14 10.67 5.38
C GLU A 375 -13.31 9.16 5.55
N GLY A 376 -12.23 8.49 5.98
CA GLY A 376 -12.20 7.05 6.20
C GLY A 376 -13.33 6.57 7.14
N PRO A 377 -13.56 5.25 7.24
CA PRO A 377 -14.64 4.72 8.06
C PRO A 377 -14.48 5.19 9.51
N ASN A 378 -15.54 5.70 10.15
CA ASN A 378 -15.42 6.31 11.48
C ASN A 378 -15.06 5.25 12.55
N TRP A 379 -13.80 5.25 12.99
CA TRP A 379 -13.28 4.32 14.00
C TRP A 379 -13.89 4.57 15.40
N GLU A 380 -14.36 5.78 15.67
CA GLU A 380 -14.89 6.22 16.98
C GLU A 380 -16.41 6.01 17.11
N ASP A 381 -17.13 6.04 16.00
CA ASP A 381 -18.58 5.85 15.96
C ASP A 381 -18.99 4.92 14.82
N ASN A 382 -19.01 3.62 15.11
CA ASN A 382 -19.48 2.59 14.20
C ASN A 382 -20.27 1.51 14.92
N HIS A 383 -21.10 0.76 14.18
CA HIS A 383 -21.98 -0.24 14.76
C HIS A 383 -21.22 -1.33 15.54
N ARG A 384 -20.05 -1.78 15.05
CA ARG A 384 -19.25 -2.82 15.70
C ARG A 384 -18.79 -2.37 17.09
N LEU A 385 -18.20 -1.18 17.17
CA LEU A 385 -17.80 -0.55 18.43
C LEU A 385 -19.00 -0.27 19.34
N ASN A 386 -20.06 0.34 18.81
CA ASN A 386 -21.24 0.68 19.60
C ASN A 386 -21.95 -0.55 20.18
N ALA A 387 -22.05 -1.64 19.40
CA ALA A 387 -22.62 -2.89 19.88
C ALA A 387 -21.77 -3.51 20.99
N TRP A 388 -20.44 -3.54 20.84
CA TRP A 388 -19.54 -4.05 21.86
C TRP A 388 -19.56 -3.20 23.12
N LEU A 389 -19.48 -1.86 23.01
CA LEU A 389 -19.60 -0.95 24.15
C LEU A 389 -20.94 -1.12 24.88
N ALA A 390 -22.06 -1.26 24.15
CA ALA A 390 -23.37 -1.50 24.75
C ALA A 390 -23.42 -2.84 25.49
N GLU A 391 -22.85 -3.89 24.91
CA GLU A 391 -22.75 -5.21 25.54
C GLU A 391 -21.88 -5.16 26.81
N ARG A 392 -20.71 -4.50 26.76
CA ARG A 392 -19.82 -4.36 27.92
C ARG A 392 -20.46 -3.57 29.05
N ARG A 393 -21.12 -2.44 28.74
CA ARG A 393 -21.88 -1.65 29.72
C ARG A 393 -22.98 -2.47 30.38
N ALA A 394 -23.68 -3.32 29.62
CA ALA A 394 -24.72 -4.20 30.16
C ALA A 394 -24.13 -5.34 31.02
N ALA A 395 -22.96 -5.87 30.67
CA ALA A 395 -22.30 -6.95 31.40
C ALA A 395 -21.56 -6.47 32.68
N PHE A 396 -21.21 -5.19 32.76
CA PHE A 396 -20.37 -4.64 33.83
C PHE A 396 -20.88 -4.95 35.25
N PRO A 397 -22.17 -4.78 35.61
CA PRO A 397 -22.60 -5.08 36.96
C PRO A 397 -22.35 -6.54 37.38
N ALA A 398 -22.53 -7.49 36.47
CA ALA A 398 -22.25 -8.90 36.76
C ALA A 398 -20.75 -9.16 36.88
N TRP A 399 -19.95 -8.58 35.98
CA TRP A 399 -18.49 -8.67 36.04
C TRP A 399 -17.94 -8.09 37.34
N ALA A 400 -18.44 -6.93 37.80
CA ALA A 400 -18.01 -6.26 39.02
C ALA A 400 -18.33 -7.07 40.30
N GLU A 401 -19.45 -7.80 40.29
CA GLU A 401 -19.78 -8.75 41.37
C GLU A 401 -18.84 -9.96 41.37
N GLU A 402 -18.56 -10.54 40.20
CA GLU A 402 -17.65 -11.68 40.04
C GLU A 402 -16.19 -11.32 40.37
N ALA A 403 -15.75 -10.12 40.01
CA ALA A 403 -14.45 -9.55 40.32
C ALA A 403 -14.28 -9.20 41.82
N GLY A 404 -15.38 -9.23 42.58
CA GLY A 404 -15.42 -8.91 44.00
C GLY A 404 -15.53 -7.40 44.26
N GLY A 405 -16.56 -7.01 45.02
CA GLY A 405 -16.77 -5.62 45.45
C GLY A 405 -17.94 -4.90 44.78
N GLY A 406 -18.49 -5.45 43.69
CA GLY A 406 -19.65 -4.89 42.99
C GLY A 406 -19.35 -3.50 42.40
N THR A 407 -20.37 -2.84 41.84
CA THR A 407 -20.18 -1.56 41.13
C THR A 407 -19.77 -0.38 42.02
N VAL A 408 -19.70 -0.56 43.34
CA VAL A 408 -19.26 0.48 44.29
C VAL A 408 -17.74 0.50 44.43
N GLU A 409 -17.11 -0.68 44.42
CA GLU A 409 -15.66 -0.82 44.53
C GLU A 409 -14.94 -0.69 43.18
N TRP A 410 -15.68 -0.87 42.08
CA TRP A 410 -15.26 -0.67 40.70
C TRP A 410 -15.85 0.66 40.19
N ASP A 411 -15.31 1.78 40.67
CA ASP A 411 -15.83 3.13 40.46
C ASP A 411 -15.19 3.89 39.27
N PHE A 412 -14.30 3.24 38.55
CA PHE A 412 -13.47 3.79 37.47
C PHE A 412 -12.49 4.88 37.91
N SER A 413 -12.13 4.93 39.20
CA SER A 413 -11.05 5.79 39.69
C SER A 413 -9.66 5.22 39.33
N PRO A 414 -8.61 6.06 39.23
CA PRO A 414 -7.23 5.58 39.16
C PRO A 414 -6.87 4.63 40.30
N GLU A 415 -7.43 4.82 41.50
CA GLU A 415 -7.20 3.95 42.66
C GLU A 415 -7.69 2.53 42.47
N SER A 416 -8.76 2.35 41.71
CA SER A 416 -9.31 1.03 41.40
C SER A 416 -8.39 0.19 40.49
N LEU A 417 -7.40 0.81 39.82
CA LEU A 417 -6.47 0.10 38.94
C LEU A 417 -5.47 -0.76 39.70
N ASP A 418 -5.03 -0.36 40.90
CA ASP A 418 -4.16 -1.21 41.73
C ASP A 418 -4.90 -2.51 42.09
N ARG A 419 -6.20 -2.41 42.38
CA ARG A 419 -7.06 -3.57 42.62
C ARG A 419 -7.27 -4.41 41.36
N LEU A 420 -7.43 -3.78 40.20
CA LEU A 420 -7.51 -4.49 38.92
C LEU A 420 -6.24 -5.28 38.64
N GLU A 421 -5.09 -4.66 38.86
CA GLU A 421 -3.78 -5.30 38.67
C GLU A 421 -3.62 -6.50 39.60
N ASP A 422 -3.90 -6.35 40.90
CA ASP A 422 -3.88 -7.45 41.86
C ASP A 422 -4.81 -8.60 41.46
N LEU A 423 -6.00 -8.27 40.94
CA LEU A 423 -6.98 -9.24 40.48
C LEU A 423 -6.47 -10.03 39.26
N VAL A 424 -5.92 -9.34 38.26
CA VAL A 424 -5.37 -9.97 37.04
C VAL A 424 -4.14 -10.82 37.36
N ARG A 425 -3.21 -10.32 38.18
CA ARG A 425 -2.04 -11.07 38.67
C ARG A 425 -2.40 -12.23 39.60
N GLY A 426 -3.56 -12.16 40.26
CA GLY A 426 -4.12 -13.27 41.04
C GLY A 426 -4.71 -14.37 40.16
N ALA A 427 -5.31 -14.00 39.02
CA ALA A 427 -5.97 -14.90 38.08
C ALA A 427 -5.00 -15.63 37.14
N PHE A 428 -3.90 -14.98 36.72
CA PHE A 428 -2.93 -15.52 35.77
C PHE A 428 -1.51 -15.46 36.34
N ARG A 429 -0.63 -16.37 35.92
CA ARG A 429 0.77 -16.41 36.36
C ARG A 429 1.77 -16.01 35.29
N THR A 430 1.41 -16.11 34.03
CA THR A 430 2.30 -15.89 32.88
C THR A 430 1.59 -15.13 31.76
N TYR A 431 2.40 -14.53 30.88
CA TYR A 431 1.91 -13.88 29.66
C TYR A 431 1.15 -14.86 28.76
N GLU A 432 1.66 -16.09 28.60
CA GLU A 432 1.07 -17.12 27.76
C GLU A 432 -0.31 -17.54 28.25
N GLU A 433 -0.49 -17.68 29.58
CA GLU A 433 -1.80 -17.97 30.17
C GLU A 433 -2.81 -16.83 29.92
N ALA A 434 -2.38 -15.58 30.12
CA ALA A 434 -3.23 -14.42 29.86
C ALA A 434 -3.55 -14.26 28.36
N SER A 435 -2.58 -14.51 27.48
CA SER A 435 -2.74 -14.45 26.03
C SER A 435 -3.66 -15.54 25.49
N ALA A 436 -3.57 -16.76 26.03
CA ALA A 436 -4.50 -17.84 25.71
C ALA A 436 -5.93 -17.54 26.18
N ALA A 437 -6.09 -16.69 27.21
CA ALA A 437 -7.37 -16.25 27.74
C ALA A 437 -7.83 -14.88 27.18
N LYS A 438 -7.24 -14.39 26.09
CA LYS A 438 -7.52 -13.04 25.53
C LYS A 438 -9.00 -12.75 25.27
N ASP A 439 -9.76 -13.77 24.88
CA ASP A 439 -11.20 -13.66 24.56
C ASP A 439 -12.11 -14.07 25.74
N ALA A 440 -11.53 -14.40 26.91
CA ALA A 440 -12.30 -14.82 28.07
C ALA A 440 -13.11 -13.64 28.65
N PRO A 441 -14.39 -13.83 29.05
CA PRO A 441 -15.24 -12.75 29.56
C PRO A 441 -14.61 -11.93 30.70
N PHE A 442 -13.84 -12.58 31.57
CA PHE A 442 -13.11 -11.94 32.64
C PHE A 442 -12.09 -10.91 32.13
N LEU A 443 -11.20 -11.32 31.22
CA LEU A 443 -10.12 -10.46 30.73
C LEU A 443 -10.68 -9.36 29.80
N VAL A 444 -11.67 -9.68 28.97
CA VAL A 444 -12.35 -8.68 28.12
C VAL A 444 -13.05 -7.62 28.98
N GLY A 445 -13.69 -8.02 30.07
CA GLY A 445 -14.27 -7.08 31.04
C GLY A 445 -13.22 -6.22 31.75
N ALA A 446 -12.09 -6.82 32.14
CA ALA A 446 -10.97 -6.11 32.76
C ALA A 446 -10.35 -5.06 31.82
N GLY A 447 -10.12 -5.41 30.54
CA GLY A 447 -9.53 -4.46 29.59
C GLY A 447 -10.50 -3.37 29.18
N TRP A 448 -11.80 -3.68 29.07
CA TRP A 448 -12.83 -2.64 28.93
C TRP A 448 -12.84 -1.68 30.13
N TYR A 449 -12.74 -2.20 31.35
CA TYR A 449 -12.66 -1.36 32.55
C TYR A 449 -11.44 -0.43 32.53
N PHE A 450 -10.25 -0.96 32.20
CA PHE A 450 -9.03 -0.16 32.10
C PHE A 450 -9.17 0.94 31.03
N GLY A 451 -9.69 0.61 29.84
CA GLY A 451 -9.97 1.58 28.79
C GLY A 451 -10.98 2.66 29.22
N GLU A 452 -12.03 2.31 29.97
CA GLU A 452 -12.99 3.29 30.51
C GLU A 452 -12.36 4.24 31.53
N VAL A 453 -11.38 3.78 32.32
CA VAL A 453 -10.60 4.68 33.20
C VAL A 453 -9.79 5.67 32.35
N GLN A 454 -9.16 5.21 31.27
CA GLN A 454 -8.42 6.09 30.34
C GLN A 454 -9.35 7.12 29.67
N VAL A 455 -10.55 6.71 29.24
CA VAL A 455 -11.57 7.60 28.68
C VAL A 455 -11.98 8.69 29.65
N ARG A 456 -12.19 8.34 30.94
CA ARG A 456 -12.68 9.29 31.95
C ARG A 456 -11.61 10.21 32.51
N GLU A 457 -10.40 9.70 32.73
CA GLU A 457 -9.32 10.42 33.41
C GLU A 457 -8.40 11.19 32.44
N CYS A 458 -8.24 10.66 31.23
CA CYS A 458 -7.37 11.25 30.21
C CYS A 458 -8.14 11.85 29.04
N GLY A 459 -9.48 11.77 29.00
CA GLY A 459 -10.28 12.27 27.88
C GLY A 459 -10.14 11.46 26.59
N ALA A 460 -9.68 10.21 26.71
CA ALA A 460 -9.51 9.32 25.56
C ALA A 460 -10.85 8.97 24.90
N VAL A 461 -10.80 8.52 23.65
CA VAL A 461 -11.96 8.02 22.89
C VAL A 461 -11.73 6.56 22.51
N TRP A 462 -12.78 5.74 22.62
CA TRP A 462 -12.74 4.38 22.11
C TRP A 462 -12.70 4.39 20.59
N ARG A 463 -11.84 3.54 20.02
CA ARG A 463 -11.70 3.32 18.58
C ARG A 463 -11.70 1.83 18.30
N TRP A 464 -12.37 1.41 17.24
CA TRP A 464 -12.26 0.05 16.74
C TRP A 464 -12.54 0.04 15.24
N CYS A 465 -11.68 -0.64 14.49
CA CYS A 465 -11.83 -0.78 13.05
C CYS A 465 -13.27 -1.22 12.72
N PRO A 466 -14.03 -0.42 11.96
CA PRO A 466 -15.42 -0.73 11.65
C PRO A 466 -15.52 -2.08 10.90
N ARG A 467 -14.58 -2.33 9.99
CA ARG A 467 -14.45 -3.56 9.22
C ARG A 467 -13.64 -4.62 10.01
N PRO A 468 -14.21 -5.80 10.29
CA PRO A 468 -13.45 -6.93 10.82
C PRO A 468 -12.35 -7.32 9.83
N ALA A 469 -11.14 -7.57 10.34
CA ALA A 469 -10.08 -8.11 9.50
C ALA A 469 -10.44 -9.56 9.12
N ASP A 470 -10.16 -9.96 7.87
CA ASP A 470 -10.35 -11.34 7.43
C ASP A 470 -9.48 -12.30 8.25
N GLU A 471 -8.28 -11.84 8.64
CA GLU A 471 -7.46 -12.43 9.71
C GLU A 471 -7.26 -11.41 10.84
N PRO A 472 -7.74 -11.68 12.07
CA PRO A 472 -7.58 -10.76 13.20
C PRO A 472 -6.10 -10.55 13.55
N GLY A 473 -5.51 -9.46 13.04
CA GLY A 473 -4.19 -8.98 13.41
C GLY A 473 -4.16 -8.39 14.83
N MET A 474 -2.99 -7.96 15.28
CA MET A 474 -2.82 -7.38 16.62
C MET A 474 -3.63 -6.09 16.86
N PHE A 475 -4.06 -5.44 15.77
CA PHE A 475 -4.82 -4.19 15.78
C PHE A 475 -6.34 -4.37 15.54
N ASP A 476 -6.84 -5.60 15.33
CA ASP A 476 -8.30 -5.83 15.19
C ASP A 476 -8.99 -5.99 16.56
N VAL A 477 -8.71 -5.06 17.47
CA VAL A 477 -9.25 -5.04 18.84
C VAL A 477 -9.79 -3.65 19.18
N PRO A 478 -10.70 -3.53 20.16
CA PRO A 478 -11.09 -2.22 20.70
C PRO A 478 -9.90 -1.55 21.38
N MET A 479 -9.62 -0.31 20.98
CA MET A 479 -8.49 0.50 21.45
C MET A 479 -9.00 1.82 22.02
N VAL A 480 -8.17 2.52 22.79
CA VAL A 480 -8.43 3.91 23.18
C VAL A 480 -7.35 4.81 22.61
N ALA A 481 -7.72 5.97 22.10
CA ALA A 481 -6.78 6.97 21.60
C ALA A 481 -6.97 8.30 22.32
N GLY A 482 -5.91 9.10 22.42
CA GLY A 482 -6.02 10.48 22.85
C GLY A 482 -6.96 11.28 21.94
N PRO A 483 -7.64 12.32 22.44
CA PRO A 483 -8.38 13.23 21.59
C PRO A 483 -7.45 13.80 20.51
N VAL A 484 -7.91 13.84 19.27
CA VAL A 484 -7.18 14.51 18.18
C VAL A 484 -7.13 16.00 18.53
N PRO A 485 -5.94 16.64 18.52
CA PRO A 485 -5.87 18.08 18.75
C PRO A 485 -6.71 18.81 17.68
N GLU A 486 -7.48 19.82 18.09
CA GLU A 486 -8.07 20.74 17.10
C GLU A 486 -6.90 21.36 16.33
N PRO A 487 -6.96 21.46 14.99
CA PRO A 487 -5.93 22.18 14.24
C PRO A 487 -5.88 23.60 14.81
N GLU A 488 -4.71 24.01 15.30
CA GLU A 488 -4.54 25.39 15.73
C GLU A 488 -4.75 26.28 14.49
N ASP A 489 -5.82 27.08 14.51
CA ASP A 489 -6.02 28.18 13.57
C ASP A 489 -4.85 29.17 13.76
N GLY A 490 -3.68 28.93 13.14
CA GLY A 490 -2.52 29.76 13.45
C GLY A 490 -1.22 29.57 12.68
N ASP A 491 -0.84 28.37 12.28
CA ASP A 491 0.48 28.18 11.69
C ASP A 491 0.40 28.25 10.16
N GLU A 492 0.49 29.49 9.66
CA GLU A 492 1.07 29.73 8.34
C GLU A 492 2.47 29.09 8.35
N PRO A 493 2.85 28.24 7.38
CA PRO A 493 4.19 27.69 7.34
C PRO A 493 5.18 28.85 7.25
N ASP A 494 5.99 29.03 8.30
CA ASP A 494 7.09 29.98 8.29
C ASP A 494 7.98 29.64 7.08
N GLU A 495 8.14 30.61 6.19
CA GLU A 495 9.05 30.53 5.04
C GLU A 495 10.45 30.12 5.56
N GLU A 496 10.88 28.90 5.23
CA GLU A 496 12.17 28.34 5.67
C GLU A 496 13.34 29.30 5.44
N ASP A 497 14.11 29.53 6.51
CA ASP A 497 15.36 30.28 6.53
C ASP A 497 16.40 29.55 5.66
N PRO A 498 17.01 30.15 4.61
CA PRO A 498 17.88 29.45 3.66
C PRO A 498 19.27 29.04 4.20
N HIS A 499 19.45 28.87 5.51
CA HIS A 499 20.76 28.81 6.15
C HIS A 499 20.94 27.74 7.24
N GLU A 500 20.32 26.57 7.09
CA GLU A 500 20.74 25.37 7.84
C GLU A 500 21.76 24.52 7.06
N ASP A 501 22.78 24.09 7.79
CA ASP A 501 24.05 23.49 7.35
C ASP A 501 23.84 22.00 7.01
N PRO A 502 24.22 21.50 5.81
CA PRO A 502 23.85 20.16 5.33
C PRO A 502 24.66 19.00 5.96
N TYR A 503 25.11 19.13 7.21
CA TYR A 503 25.95 18.13 7.89
C TYR A 503 25.61 17.90 9.37
N GLU A 504 24.37 18.10 9.80
CA GLU A 504 23.92 17.53 11.08
C GLU A 504 23.57 16.04 10.91
N ASP A 505 24.00 15.25 11.89
CA ASP A 505 23.98 13.78 11.94
C ASP A 505 22.56 13.22 11.73
N PRO A 506 22.32 12.29 10.80
CA PRO A 506 21.00 11.69 10.55
C PRO A 506 20.56 10.68 11.64
N ASP A 507 21.23 10.67 12.81
CA ASP A 507 20.98 9.71 13.89
C ASP A 507 20.06 10.27 15.01
N ASP A 508 19.59 11.53 14.94
CA ASP A 508 18.70 12.13 15.95
C ASP A 508 17.25 12.40 15.48
N ASP A 509 16.89 12.13 14.21
CA ASP A 509 15.54 12.40 13.66
C ASP A 509 14.62 11.16 13.61
N LEU A 510 14.80 10.20 14.51
CA LEU A 510 13.83 9.10 14.71
C LEU A 510 12.64 9.51 15.60
N GLU A 511 12.44 10.80 15.87
CA GLU A 511 11.27 11.31 16.61
C GLU A 511 10.15 11.90 15.72
N GLU A 512 10.18 11.73 14.39
CA GLU A 512 9.04 12.04 13.51
C GLU A 512 8.03 10.87 13.38
N GLU A 513 7.75 10.18 14.49
CA GLU A 513 6.68 9.16 14.57
C GLU A 513 5.43 9.70 15.30
N ASP A 514 5.26 11.02 15.38
CA ASP A 514 4.33 11.66 16.31
C ASP A 514 3.01 12.13 15.65
N ASP A 515 2.56 11.51 14.55
CA ASP A 515 1.24 11.80 13.96
C ASP A 515 0.19 10.70 14.20
N TYR A 516 0.58 9.62 14.87
CA TYR A 516 -0.38 8.66 15.43
C TYR A 516 -0.83 9.13 16.80
N ALA A 517 -2.05 9.65 16.89
CA ALA A 517 -2.77 9.80 18.15
C ALA A 517 -2.44 8.61 19.06
N TYR A 518 -1.87 8.83 20.25
CA TYR A 518 -1.37 7.76 21.11
C TYR A 518 -2.44 6.70 21.35
N ILE A 519 -2.36 5.60 20.61
CA ILE A 519 -3.31 4.49 20.64
C ILE A 519 -2.83 3.50 21.71
N CYS A 520 -3.72 3.15 22.63
CA CYS A 520 -3.52 2.09 23.61
C CYS A 520 -4.47 0.93 23.27
N ASP A 521 -3.94 -0.30 23.24
CA ASP A 521 -4.71 -1.54 23.35
C ASP A 521 -4.82 -1.90 24.85
N PRO A 522 -5.96 -1.65 25.53
CA PRO A 522 -6.10 -1.95 26.95
C PRO A 522 -5.95 -3.45 27.25
N MET A 523 -6.34 -4.32 26.32
CA MET A 523 -6.22 -5.77 26.45
C MET A 523 -4.76 -6.23 26.32
N GLY A 524 -4.00 -5.60 25.43
CA GLY A 524 -2.55 -5.71 25.32
C GLY A 524 -1.86 -5.26 26.60
N GLY A 525 -2.25 -4.10 27.15
CA GLY A 525 -1.72 -3.56 28.40
C GLY A 525 -1.88 -4.51 29.59
N LEU A 526 -3.05 -5.15 29.74
CA LEU A 526 -3.25 -6.15 30.80
C LEU A 526 -2.34 -7.38 30.65
N ARG A 527 -2.08 -7.82 29.42
CA ARG A 527 -1.17 -8.95 29.15
C ARG A 527 0.28 -8.56 29.38
N ALA A 528 0.64 -7.31 29.07
CA ALA A 528 1.98 -6.78 29.24
C ALA A 528 2.46 -6.79 30.71
N LEU A 529 1.55 -6.77 31.69
CA LEU A 529 1.86 -6.90 33.12
C LEU A 529 2.74 -8.11 33.48
N PHE A 530 2.77 -9.14 32.64
CA PHE A 530 3.52 -10.37 32.84
C PHE A 530 4.85 -10.42 32.08
N LEU A 531 5.18 -9.39 31.30
CA LEU A 531 6.46 -9.30 30.60
C LEU A 531 7.59 -8.90 31.57
N PRO A 532 8.83 -9.41 31.40
CA PRO A 532 9.94 -9.12 32.31
C PRO A 532 10.35 -7.64 32.37
N GLU A 533 10.02 -6.88 31.34
CA GLU A 533 10.39 -5.45 31.18
C GLU A 533 9.27 -4.50 31.63
N SER A 534 8.12 -5.03 32.07
CA SER A 534 6.96 -4.28 32.56
C SER A 534 7.18 -3.82 34.01
N ASP A 535 8.07 -2.86 34.24
CA ASP A 535 8.22 -2.22 35.56
C ASP A 535 7.07 -1.23 35.87
N GLU A 536 6.25 -0.87 34.87
CA GLU A 536 5.07 -0.03 35.05
C GLU A 536 3.81 -0.87 35.33
N GLY A 537 3.23 -0.69 36.53
CA GLY A 537 1.88 -1.19 36.84
C GLY A 537 0.78 -0.42 36.09
N LEU A 538 -0.47 -0.86 36.18
CA LEU A 538 -1.59 -0.27 35.42
C LEU A 538 -1.79 1.23 35.71
N ARG A 539 -1.56 1.64 36.96
CA ARG A 539 -1.59 3.06 37.34
C ARG A 539 -0.45 3.85 36.68
N GLY A 540 0.75 3.29 36.62
CA GLY A 540 1.89 3.91 35.93
C GLY A 540 1.63 4.08 34.44
N ALA A 541 1.06 3.04 33.81
CA ALA A 541 0.64 3.09 32.40
C ALA A 541 -0.43 4.18 32.16
N LEU A 542 -1.41 4.33 33.06
CA LEU A 542 -2.40 5.41 32.99
C LEU A 542 -1.75 6.79 33.12
N GLU A 543 -0.85 6.99 34.08
CA GLU A 543 -0.15 8.27 34.29
C GLU A 543 0.73 8.65 33.08
N SER A 544 1.44 7.68 32.53
CA SER A 544 2.25 7.83 31.31
C SER A 544 1.38 8.19 30.10
N TYR A 545 0.25 7.51 29.93
CA TYR A 545 -0.72 7.82 28.89
C TYR A 545 -1.33 9.22 29.04
N CYS A 546 -1.84 9.56 30.23
CA CYS A 546 -2.39 10.88 30.53
C CYS A 546 -1.37 12.02 30.33
N ARG A 547 -0.08 11.78 30.65
CA ARG A 547 0.98 12.78 30.41
C ARG A 547 1.16 13.05 28.93
N ARG A 548 1.19 11.99 28.11
CA ARG A 548 1.31 12.10 26.65
C ARG A 548 0.11 12.82 26.03
N VAL A 549 -1.10 12.47 26.47
CA VAL A 549 -2.33 13.13 26.00
C VAL A 549 -2.39 14.62 26.37
N ARG A 550 -1.79 15.05 27.50
CA ARG A 550 -1.81 16.44 27.98
C ARG A 550 -0.60 17.28 27.54
N ALA A 551 0.41 16.66 26.92
CA ALA A 551 1.60 17.36 26.44
C ALA A 551 1.35 18.06 25.09
N ARG A 552 0.26 17.71 24.42
CA ARG A 552 -0.44 18.50 23.40
C ARG A 552 -1.65 19.18 24.03
#